data_AF-A0A8R2D2Y2-F1
#
_entry.id   AF-A0A8R2D2Y2-F1
#
_cell.length_a   1.000
_cell.length_b   1.000
_cell.length_c   1.000
_cell.angle_alpha   90.00
_cell.angle_beta   90.00
_cell.angle_gamma   90.00
#
_symmetry.space_group_name_H-M   'P 1'
#
loop_
_entity.id
_entity.type
_entity.pdbx_description
1 polymer ?
#
loop_
_entity_poly.entity_id
_entity_poly.type
_entity_poly.pdbx_seq_one_letter_code
_entity_poly.pdbx_strand_id
1 'polypeptide(L)'
;MPYTPINKCLSATVDIRLQHRYSNVGTELSRTTHFNKIEVLRLLQMHYVLTKDNTIPMDKLNFIQFMDVFLGVSNVDAVDKIYLLCSETNKEYMTGPEFVKVLSMLLKGTLPYLINFCFEVYTEMIRSPKYIKKEDVLLMAKRNSMKMCKLVDMEEYDQSFVDFVMTEVDKDRDNRISLEDYRKAVHENVAWLQFLGQILPDCSKKKTFMRLFTDRPYVNNIETTAASITRNNRDSIAKMTMLKSTISQFENISSSTSLSSNSTCLVVNHDMSLGAKKNE
;
A
#
# COMPACT_ATOMS: atom_id res chain seq x y z
N MET A 1 -37.02 24.38 -9.51
CA MET A 1 -36.49 23.89 -8.22
C MET A 1 -35.66 24.98 -7.58
N PRO A 2 -35.76 25.23 -6.27
CA PRO A 2 -34.93 26.22 -5.60
C PRO A 2 -33.45 25.82 -5.68
N TYR A 3 -32.62 26.78 -6.09
CA TYR A 3 -31.18 26.62 -6.19
C TYR A 3 -30.58 26.34 -4.82
N THR A 4 -29.92 25.20 -4.65
CA THR A 4 -29.21 24.87 -3.41
C THR A 4 -27.72 25.08 -3.66
N PRO A 5 -27.07 26.03 -2.96
CA PRO A 5 -25.65 26.29 -3.16
C PRO A 5 -24.84 25.01 -3.01
N ILE A 6 -23.98 24.77 -4.00
CA ILE A 6 -23.10 23.60 -4.02
C ILE A 6 -22.08 23.68 -2.87
N ASN A 7 -21.74 24.91 -2.44
CA ASN A 7 -20.95 25.24 -1.27
C ASN A 7 -21.68 26.32 -0.43
N LYS A 8 -21.95 26.04 0.86
CA LYS A 8 -22.65 26.97 1.76
C LYS A 8 -21.86 28.24 2.07
N CYS A 9 -20.55 28.26 1.78
CA CYS A 9 -19.67 29.41 2.03
C CYS A 9 -19.66 30.43 0.88
N LEU A 10 -20.34 30.15 -0.24
CA LEU A 10 -20.41 31.06 -1.39
C LEU A 10 -21.81 31.67 -1.53
N SER A 11 -21.87 32.93 -1.99
CA SER A 11 -23.14 33.52 -2.41
C SER A 11 -23.67 32.82 -3.66
N ALA A 12 -25.00 32.77 -3.81
CA ALA A 12 -25.63 32.08 -4.94
C ALA A 12 -25.12 32.61 -6.30
N THR A 13 -24.92 33.91 -6.42
CA THR A 13 -24.41 34.54 -7.64
C THR A 13 -22.99 34.08 -7.98
N VAL A 14 -22.11 33.97 -6.97
CA VAL A 14 -20.72 33.50 -7.18
C VAL A 14 -20.73 32.02 -7.56
N ASP A 15 -21.53 31.22 -6.88
CA ASP A 15 -21.62 29.78 -7.14
C ASP A 15 -22.13 29.49 -8.58
N ILE A 16 -23.20 30.15 -9.04
CA ILE A 16 -23.69 30.03 -10.44
C ILE A 16 -22.59 30.40 -11.44
N ARG A 17 -21.88 31.51 -11.21
CA ARG A 17 -20.79 31.96 -12.08
C ARG A 17 -19.66 30.94 -12.16
N LEU A 18 -19.27 30.35 -11.02
CA LEU A 18 -18.22 29.34 -10.96
C LEU A 18 -18.66 28.02 -11.61
N GLN A 19 -19.91 27.61 -11.45
CA GLN A 19 -20.45 26.44 -12.14
C GLN A 19 -20.38 26.59 -13.65
N HIS A 20 -20.74 27.77 -14.18
CA HIS A 20 -20.60 28.04 -15.60
C HIS A 20 -19.12 28.03 -16.04
N ARG A 21 -18.25 28.74 -15.31
CA ARG A 21 -16.80 28.81 -15.59
C ARG A 21 -16.15 27.43 -15.63
N TYR A 22 -16.51 26.55 -14.70
CA TYR A 22 -15.89 25.24 -14.54
C TYR A 22 -16.67 24.10 -15.21
N SER A 23 -17.73 24.38 -15.99
CA SER A 23 -18.58 23.31 -16.54
C SER A 23 -17.82 22.33 -17.45
N ASN A 24 -16.96 22.85 -18.34
CA ASN A 24 -16.18 22.02 -19.27
C ASN A 24 -15.12 21.21 -18.52
N VAL A 25 -14.31 21.88 -17.71
CA VAL A 25 -13.29 21.27 -16.84
C VAL A 25 -13.91 20.22 -15.91
N GLY A 26 -15.07 20.51 -15.33
CA GLY A 26 -15.82 19.60 -14.48
C GLY A 26 -16.28 18.34 -15.21
N THR A 27 -16.64 18.47 -16.48
CA THR A 27 -17.03 17.32 -17.33
C THR A 27 -15.80 16.46 -17.64
N GLU A 28 -14.69 17.07 -18.05
CA GLU A 28 -13.44 16.38 -18.36
C GLU A 28 -12.90 15.62 -17.14
N LEU A 29 -12.72 16.31 -16.01
CA LEU A 29 -12.21 15.72 -14.79
C LEU A 29 -13.13 14.63 -14.22
N SER A 30 -14.44 14.73 -14.44
CA SER A 30 -15.35 13.65 -14.01
C SER A 30 -15.15 12.33 -14.76
N ARG A 31 -14.46 12.35 -15.91
CA ARG A 31 -14.12 11.17 -16.72
C ARG A 31 -12.73 10.62 -16.39
N THR A 32 -11.84 11.46 -15.88
CA THR A 32 -10.44 11.11 -15.61
C THR A 32 -10.12 10.94 -14.12
N THR A 33 -11.07 11.25 -13.24
CA THR A 33 -10.93 11.13 -11.78
C THR A 33 -12.00 10.23 -11.18
N HIS A 34 -11.86 9.89 -9.89
CA HIS A 34 -12.85 9.11 -9.14
C HIS A 34 -14.05 9.95 -8.66
N PHE A 35 -14.16 11.20 -9.13
CA PHE A 35 -15.19 12.14 -8.74
C PHE A 35 -16.24 12.32 -9.84
N ASN A 36 -17.50 12.45 -9.47
CA ASN A 36 -18.54 12.85 -10.40
C ASN A 36 -18.46 14.37 -10.66
N LYS A 37 -19.18 14.86 -11.68
CA LYS A 37 -19.13 16.28 -12.06
C LYS A 37 -19.46 17.24 -10.91
N ILE A 38 -20.42 16.90 -10.05
CA ILE A 38 -20.81 17.75 -8.91
C ILE A 38 -19.68 17.82 -7.88
N GLU A 39 -19.07 16.68 -7.54
CA GLU A 39 -17.92 16.62 -6.63
C GLU A 39 -16.73 17.41 -7.17
N VAL A 40 -16.44 17.30 -8.47
CA VAL A 40 -15.39 18.09 -9.11
C VAL A 40 -15.67 19.59 -8.99
N LEU A 41 -16.90 20.02 -9.29
CA LEU A 41 -17.27 21.43 -9.17
C LEU A 41 -17.11 21.94 -7.73
N ARG A 42 -17.50 21.15 -6.72
CA ARG A 42 -17.29 21.47 -5.29
C ARG A 42 -15.82 21.64 -4.95
N LEU A 43 -14.96 20.75 -5.43
CA LEU A 43 -13.52 20.83 -5.19
C LEU A 43 -12.86 22.02 -5.91
N LEU A 44 -13.29 22.35 -7.13
CA LEU A 44 -12.83 23.55 -7.84
C LEU A 44 -13.26 24.84 -7.12
N GLN A 45 -14.46 24.86 -6.55
CA GLN A 45 -14.93 25.96 -5.70
C GLN A 45 -14.16 26.05 -4.39
N MET A 46 -13.81 24.92 -3.78
CA MET A 46 -12.94 24.91 -2.60
C MET A 46 -11.56 25.49 -2.93
N HIS A 47 -10.96 25.09 -4.05
CA HIS A 47 -9.70 25.68 -4.53
C HIS A 47 -9.84 27.19 -4.74
N TYR A 48 -10.90 27.66 -5.38
CA TYR A 48 -11.21 29.09 -5.56
C TYR A 48 -11.24 29.87 -4.23
N VAL A 49 -11.83 29.29 -3.19
CA VAL A 49 -11.87 29.92 -1.85
C VAL A 49 -10.48 29.90 -1.19
N LEU A 50 -9.75 28.80 -1.32
CA LEU A 50 -8.37 28.68 -0.80
C LEU A 50 -7.40 29.65 -1.48
N THR A 51 -7.66 30.03 -2.73
CA THR A 51 -6.89 31.02 -3.50
C THR A 51 -7.41 32.45 -3.36
N LYS A 52 -8.21 32.71 -2.32
CA LYS A 52 -8.85 34.02 -2.05
C LYS A 52 -9.49 34.60 -3.30
N ASP A 53 -10.44 33.87 -3.87
CA ASP A 53 -11.17 34.24 -5.08
C ASP A 53 -10.28 34.33 -6.35
N ASN A 54 -9.24 33.49 -6.43
CA ASN A 54 -8.17 33.52 -7.43
C ASN A 54 -7.30 34.79 -7.41
N THR A 55 -7.25 35.53 -6.29
CA THR A 55 -6.34 36.67 -6.15
C THR A 55 -4.91 36.24 -5.82
N ILE A 56 -4.75 35.06 -5.20
CA ILE A 56 -3.45 34.49 -4.83
C ILE A 56 -3.39 33.05 -5.35
N PRO A 57 -2.35 32.65 -6.09
CA PRO A 57 -2.22 31.27 -6.53
C PRO A 57 -2.00 30.33 -5.34
N MET A 58 -2.38 29.06 -5.48
CA MET A 58 -2.06 28.05 -4.48
C MET A 58 -0.60 27.65 -4.62
N ASP A 59 0.26 28.34 -3.87
CA ASP A 59 1.67 28.00 -3.74
C ASP A 59 1.88 26.75 -2.86
N LYS A 60 3.15 26.36 -2.75
CA LYS A 60 3.57 25.21 -1.95
C LYS A 60 3.18 25.35 -0.48
N LEU A 61 3.34 26.53 0.12
CA LEU A 61 3.07 26.72 1.55
C LEU A 61 1.58 26.53 1.85
N ASN A 62 0.71 27.10 1.02
CA ASN A 62 -0.73 26.93 1.14
C ASN A 62 -1.14 25.46 0.95
N PHE A 63 -0.50 24.75 0.03
CA PHE A 63 -0.76 23.32 -0.16
C PHE A 63 -0.31 22.46 1.03
N ILE A 64 0.86 22.74 1.62
CA ILE A 64 1.35 22.08 2.84
C ILE A 64 0.37 22.29 3.98
N GLN A 65 -0.06 23.54 4.21
CA GLN A 65 -1.04 23.86 5.25
C GLN A 65 -2.37 23.15 5.01
N PHE A 66 -2.84 23.10 3.75
CA PHE A 66 -4.05 22.36 3.40
C PHE A 66 -3.93 20.86 3.73
N MET A 67 -2.83 20.23 3.34
CA MET A 67 -2.57 18.81 3.57
C MET A 67 -2.51 18.46 5.06
N ASP A 68 -1.90 19.31 5.89
CA ASP A 68 -1.85 19.13 7.33
C ASP A 68 -3.24 19.33 7.98
N VAL A 69 -3.87 20.49 7.74
CA VAL A 69 -5.12 20.88 8.40
C VAL A 69 -6.30 19.98 8.01
N PHE A 70 -6.50 19.75 6.71
CA PHE A 70 -7.67 19.04 6.21
C PHE A 70 -7.46 17.53 6.12
N LEU A 71 -6.23 17.10 5.81
CA LEU A 71 -5.94 15.69 5.53
C LEU A 71 -5.03 15.03 6.59
N GLY A 72 -4.44 15.80 7.51
CA GLY A 72 -3.60 15.27 8.58
C GLY A 72 -2.29 14.65 8.10
N VAL A 73 -1.79 15.08 6.94
CA VAL A 73 -0.49 14.63 6.41
C VAL A 73 0.58 15.59 6.89
N SER A 74 1.29 15.22 7.96
CA SER A 74 2.27 16.07 8.65
C SER A 74 3.70 15.93 8.10
N ASN A 75 3.93 14.94 7.23
CA ASN A 75 5.22 14.74 6.59
C ASN A 75 5.46 15.80 5.49
N VAL A 76 5.97 16.97 5.90
CA VAL A 76 6.20 18.12 5.03
C VAL A 76 7.09 17.77 3.82
N ASP A 77 8.10 16.91 4.01
CA ASP A 77 9.01 16.49 2.94
C ASP A 77 8.27 15.70 1.85
N ALA A 78 7.36 14.79 2.24
CA ALA A 78 6.51 14.08 1.31
C ALA A 78 5.52 15.02 0.61
N VAL A 79 4.91 15.95 1.36
CA VAL A 79 3.96 16.92 0.79
C VAL A 79 4.63 17.86 -0.22
N ASP A 80 5.87 18.29 0.04
CA ASP A 80 6.70 19.05 -0.92
C ASP A 80 6.88 18.27 -2.23
N LYS A 81 7.15 16.95 -2.16
CA LYS A 81 7.30 16.13 -3.37
C LYS A 81 5.98 15.86 -4.07
N ILE A 82 4.91 15.62 -3.33
CA ILE A 82 3.55 15.52 -3.90
C ILE A 82 3.21 16.81 -4.66
N TYR A 83 3.50 17.98 -4.09
CA TYR A 83 3.27 19.26 -4.73
C TYR A 83 4.00 19.33 -6.08
N LEU A 84 5.31 19.09 -6.08
CA LEU A 84 6.16 19.18 -7.27
C LEU A 84 5.76 18.20 -8.37
N LEU A 85 5.43 16.96 -8.00
CA LEU A 85 4.98 15.92 -8.93
C LEU A 85 3.64 16.26 -9.59
N CYS A 86 2.76 16.96 -8.88
CA CYS A 86 1.39 17.19 -9.35
C CYS A 86 1.16 18.57 -9.97
N SER A 87 2.03 19.55 -9.71
CA SER A 87 1.99 20.88 -10.33
C SER A 87 2.63 20.89 -11.72
N GLU A 88 2.13 20.07 -12.64
CA GLU A 88 2.72 19.82 -13.96
C GLU A 88 2.77 21.08 -14.85
N THR A 89 1.79 21.97 -14.73
CA THR A 89 1.58 23.08 -15.68
C THR A 89 2.70 24.11 -15.65
N ASN A 90 3.13 24.52 -14.45
CA ASN A 90 4.15 25.57 -14.29
C ASN A 90 5.16 25.26 -13.16
N LYS A 91 4.98 24.16 -12.42
CA LYS A 91 5.81 23.73 -11.27
C LYS A 91 5.93 24.75 -10.12
N GLU A 92 5.22 25.87 -10.20
CA GLU A 92 5.28 26.97 -9.24
C GLU A 92 3.97 27.07 -8.44
N TYR A 93 2.83 26.80 -9.08
CA TYR A 93 1.48 26.95 -8.54
C TYR A 93 0.58 25.76 -8.91
N MET A 94 -0.16 25.26 -7.91
CA MET A 94 -1.14 24.20 -8.10
C MET A 94 -2.45 24.77 -8.65
N THR A 95 -2.80 24.40 -9.88
CA THR A 95 -4.07 24.80 -10.49
C THR A 95 -5.25 24.03 -9.89
N GLY A 96 -6.48 24.55 -10.05
CA GLY A 96 -7.68 23.86 -9.59
C GLY A 96 -7.86 22.44 -10.16
N PRO A 97 -7.65 22.21 -11.47
CA PRO A 97 -7.68 20.88 -12.05
C PRO A 97 -6.63 19.92 -11.46
N GLU A 98 -5.39 20.37 -11.27
CA GLU A 98 -4.33 19.57 -10.64
C GLU A 98 -4.70 19.24 -9.19
N PHE A 99 -5.17 20.22 -8.42
CA PHE A 99 -5.66 20.01 -7.06
C PHE A 99 -6.74 18.91 -6.98
N VAL A 100 -7.71 18.90 -7.92
CA VAL A 100 -8.73 17.83 -8.01
C VAL A 100 -8.11 16.47 -8.33
N LYS A 101 -7.15 16.41 -9.26
CA LYS A 101 -6.45 15.16 -9.61
C LYS A 101 -5.68 14.59 -8.42
N VAL A 102 -4.95 15.43 -7.67
CA VAL A 102 -4.25 15.02 -6.45
C VAL A 102 -5.22 14.46 -5.42
N LEU A 103 -6.32 15.18 -5.15
CA LEU A 103 -7.34 14.71 -4.21
C LEU A 103 -8.00 13.41 -4.67
N SER A 104 -8.19 13.22 -5.97
CA SER A 104 -8.72 11.96 -6.51
C SER A 104 -7.81 10.79 -6.20
N MET A 105 -6.49 10.99 -6.33
CA MET A 105 -5.48 9.99 -6.00
C MET A 105 -5.44 9.73 -4.49
N LEU A 106 -5.29 10.77 -3.67
CA LEU A 106 -5.12 10.63 -2.22
C LEU A 106 -6.35 10.06 -1.52
N LEU A 107 -7.55 10.46 -1.94
CA LEU A 107 -8.80 10.08 -1.28
C LEU A 107 -9.37 8.76 -1.81
N LYS A 108 -9.26 8.52 -3.13
CA LYS A 108 -9.95 7.42 -3.81
C LYS A 108 -9.04 6.56 -4.70
N GLY A 109 -7.73 6.76 -4.65
CA GLY A 109 -6.78 5.94 -5.40
C GLY A 109 -6.94 4.44 -5.10
N THR A 110 -6.74 3.62 -6.12
CA THR A 110 -6.67 2.16 -5.97
C THR A 110 -5.25 1.74 -5.64
N LEU A 111 -5.08 0.56 -5.04
CA LEU A 111 -3.76 0.10 -4.59
C LEU A 111 -2.67 0.14 -5.68
N PRO A 112 -2.92 -0.29 -6.94
CA PRO A 112 -1.89 -0.25 -7.99
C PRO A 112 -1.38 1.16 -8.31
N TYR A 113 -2.28 2.15 -8.32
CA TYR A 113 -1.91 3.55 -8.56
C TYR A 113 -1.18 4.14 -7.35
N LEU A 114 -1.64 3.81 -6.14
CA LEU A 114 -1.00 4.26 -4.90
C LEU A 114 0.41 3.70 -4.74
N ILE A 115 0.65 2.45 -5.14
CA ILE A 115 2.01 1.86 -5.16
C ILE A 115 2.93 2.71 -6.03
N ASN A 116 2.54 2.98 -7.28
CA ASN A 116 3.38 3.78 -8.19
C ASN A 116 3.63 5.19 -7.63
N PHE A 117 2.57 5.84 -7.15
CA PHE A 117 2.63 7.19 -6.63
C PHE A 117 3.49 7.31 -5.36
N CYS A 118 3.30 6.42 -4.37
CA CYS A 118 4.10 6.43 -3.15
C CYS A 118 5.58 6.16 -3.45
N PHE A 119 5.87 5.23 -4.36
CA PHE A 119 7.24 4.96 -4.80
C PHE A 119 7.88 6.18 -5.47
N GLU A 120 7.15 6.85 -6.36
CA GLU A 120 7.61 8.07 -7.04
C GLU A 120 7.93 9.20 -6.05
N VAL A 121 7.05 9.41 -5.07
CA VAL A 121 7.30 10.36 -3.97
C VAL A 121 8.57 10.01 -3.20
N TYR A 122 8.80 8.73 -2.87
CA TYR A 122 10.03 8.32 -2.17
C TYR A 122 11.29 8.54 -3.01
N THR A 123 11.27 8.17 -4.29
CA THR A 123 12.40 8.41 -5.21
C THR A 123 12.73 9.89 -5.35
N GLU A 124 11.71 10.75 -5.40
CA GLU A 124 11.90 12.21 -5.42
C GLU A 124 12.42 12.78 -4.09
N MET A 125 11.98 12.23 -2.94
CA MET A 125 12.48 12.63 -1.63
C MET A 125 13.97 12.31 -1.44
N ILE A 126 14.42 11.21 -2.04
CA ILE A 126 15.81 10.71 -2.00
C ILE A 126 16.66 11.30 -3.13
N ARG A 127 16.02 11.81 -4.20
CA ARG A 127 16.65 12.23 -5.47
C ARG A 127 17.34 11.06 -6.18
N SER A 128 16.73 9.87 -6.12
CA SER A 128 17.21 8.68 -6.81
C SER A 128 16.24 8.33 -7.94
N PRO A 129 16.69 8.21 -9.21
CA PRO A 129 15.77 8.21 -10.34
C PRO A 129 14.99 6.89 -10.56
N LYS A 130 15.40 5.76 -9.99
CA LYS A 130 14.80 4.45 -10.35
C LYS A 130 14.71 3.40 -9.22
N TYR A 131 15.38 3.61 -8.10
CA TYR A 131 15.44 2.62 -7.01
C TYR A 131 15.83 3.29 -5.70
N ILE A 132 15.50 2.65 -4.59
CA ILE A 132 15.85 3.10 -3.24
C ILE A 132 16.99 2.21 -2.75
N LYS A 133 18.18 2.76 -2.48
CA LYS A 133 19.30 1.98 -1.98
C LYS A 133 19.19 1.75 -0.48
N LYS A 134 19.94 0.75 0.04
CA LYS A 134 20.10 0.53 1.48
C LYS A 134 20.49 1.81 2.23
N GLU A 135 21.40 2.61 1.68
CA GLU A 135 21.85 3.87 2.29
C GLU A 135 20.74 4.92 2.34
N ASP A 136 19.84 4.91 1.35
CA ASP A 136 18.70 5.84 1.29
C ASP A 136 17.64 5.50 2.34
N VAL A 137 17.43 4.19 2.61
CA VAL A 137 16.59 3.72 3.71
C VAL A 137 17.15 4.20 5.04
N LEU A 138 18.47 4.07 5.26
CA LEU A 138 19.13 4.54 6.48
C LEU A 138 18.97 6.06 6.65
N LEU A 139 19.14 6.83 5.58
CA LEU A 139 18.95 8.27 5.59
C LEU A 139 17.52 8.65 6.02
N MET A 140 16.51 7.94 5.51
CA MET A 140 15.11 8.17 5.88
C MET A 140 14.81 7.73 7.31
N ALA A 141 15.37 6.61 7.77
CA ALA A 141 15.26 6.16 9.16
C ALA A 141 15.80 7.22 10.13
N LYS A 142 17.02 7.71 9.88
CA LYS A 142 17.66 8.78 10.67
C LYS A 142 16.83 10.06 10.71
N ARG A 143 16.20 10.44 9.59
CA ARG A 143 15.32 11.62 9.55
C ARG A 143 14.06 11.44 10.40
N ASN A 144 13.49 10.24 10.39
CA ASN A 144 12.31 9.93 11.19
C ASN A 144 12.67 9.82 12.68
N SER A 145 13.80 9.21 13.04
CA SER A 145 14.28 9.10 14.43
C SER A 145 14.60 10.48 15.03
N MET A 146 15.28 11.37 14.29
CA MET A 146 15.52 12.75 14.71
C MET A 146 14.23 13.55 14.99
N LYS A 147 13.14 13.27 14.26
CA LYS A 147 11.82 13.88 14.50
C LYS A 147 11.18 13.35 15.80
N MET A 148 11.45 12.10 16.18
CA MET A 148 10.86 11.44 17.35
C MET A 148 11.63 11.69 18.66
N CYS A 149 12.97 11.65 18.63
CA CYS A 149 13.81 11.78 19.82
C CYS A 149 15.12 12.50 19.50
N LYS A 150 15.37 13.63 20.17
CA LYS A 150 16.60 14.43 19.98
C LYS A 150 17.71 14.14 21.01
N LEU A 151 17.42 13.30 22.00
CA LEU A 151 18.24 13.15 23.22
C LEU A 151 18.99 11.82 23.30
N VAL A 152 18.70 10.86 22.42
CA VAL A 152 19.27 9.51 22.44
C VAL A 152 19.78 9.18 21.05
N ASP A 153 20.97 8.56 20.98
CA ASP A 153 21.48 7.99 19.74
C ASP A 153 20.69 6.72 19.39
N MET A 154 20.03 6.75 18.23
CA MET A 154 19.16 5.67 17.74
C MET A 154 19.83 4.85 16.64
N GLU A 155 21.16 4.95 16.47
CA GLU A 155 21.87 4.34 15.34
C GLU A 155 21.71 2.81 15.25
N GLU A 156 21.72 2.08 16.37
CA GLU A 156 21.46 0.64 16.40
C GLU A 156 20.03 0.30 15.94
N TYR A 157 19.04 1.12 16.34
CA TYR A 157 17.65 0.96 15.93
C TYR A 157 17.46 1.26 14.44
N ASP A 158 18.07 2.34 13.96
CA ASP A 158 18.02 2.74 12.55
C ASP A 158 18.67 1.66 11.67
N GLN A 159 19.79 1.07 12.11
CA GLN A 159 20.44 -0.04 11.40
C GLN A 159 19.58 -1.31 11.40
N SER A 160 18.98 -1.66 12.54
CA SER A 160 18.07 -2.81 12.66
C SER A 160 16.83 -2.65 11.76
N PHE A 161 16.28 -1.43 11.69
CA PHE A 161 15.17 -1.11 10.79
C PHE A 161 15.57 -1.26 9.32
N VAL A 162 16.75 -0.78 8.93
CA VAL A 162 17.25 -0.93 7.57
C VAL A 162 17.39 -2.39 7.20
N ASP A 163 18.00 -3.21 8.07
CA ASP A 163 18.19 -4.64 7.78
C ASP A 163 16.84 -5.38 7.68
N PHE A 164 15.85 -4.99 8.50
CA PHE A 164 14.47 -5.48 8.39
C PHE A 164 13.81 -5.09 7.05
N VAL A 165 13.88 -3.82 6.66
CA VAL A 165 13.34 -3.33 5.39
C VAL A 165 13.98 -4.06 4.20
N MET A 166 15.30 -4.19 4.19
CA MET A 166 16.00 -4.89 3.10
C MET A 166 15.62 -6.38 3.06
N THR A 167 15.44 -7.03 4.20
CA THR A 167 15.03 -8.45 4.23
C THR A 167 13.63 -8.66 3.67
N GLU A 168 12.71 -7.73 3.95
CA GLU A 168 11.29 -7.89 3.61
C GLU A 168 10.93 -7.32 2.24
N VAL A 169 11.56 -6.21 1.84
CA VAL A 169 11.17 -5.46 0.64
C VAL A 169 12.06 -5.78 -0.56
N ASP A 170 13.38 -5.88 -0.39
CA ASP A 170 14.32 -6.23 -1.46
C ASP A 170 14.22 -7.74 -1.77
N LYS A 171 13.48 -8.08 -2.83
CA LYS A 171 13.13 -9.48 -3.16
C LYS A 171 14.24 -10.20 -3.92
N ASP A 172 15.09 -9.49 -4.65
CA ASP A 172 16.18 -10.08 -5.43
C ASP A 172 17.56 -9.99 -4.73
N ARG A 173 17.61 -9.32 -3.56
CA ARG A 173 18.77 -9.17 -2.68
C ARG A 173 19.94 -8.45 -3.34
N ASP A 174 19.64 -7.47 -4.21
CA ASP A 174 20.65 -6.66 -4.89
C ASP A 174 21.08 -5.41 -4.08
N ASN A 175 20.58 -5.28 -2.84
CA ASN A 175 20.71 -4.13 -1.94
C ASN A 175 20.01 -2.85 -2.44
N ARG A 176 19.03 -2.99 -3.33
CA ARG A 176 18.20 -1.91 -3.85
C ARG A 176 16.75 -2.36 -3.86
N ILE A 177 15.85 -1.41 -3.70
CA ILE A 177 14.42 -1.64 -3.80
C ILE A 177 13.96 -1.03 -5.12
N SER A 178 13.66 -1.89 -6.10
CA SER A 178 13.02 -1.46 -7.33
C SER A 178 11.51 -1.26 -7.13
N LEU A 179 10.84 -0.65 -8.12
CA LEU A 179 9.38 -0.53 -8.12
C LEU A 179 8.71 -1.92 -8.07
N GLU A 180 9.33 -2.94 -8.67
CA GLU A 180 8.76 -4.28 -8.72
C GLU A 180 8.89 -4.99 -7.37
N ASP A 181 10.01 -4.82 -6.67
CA ASP A 181 10.20 -5.34 -5.32
C ASP A 181 9.23 -4.69 -4.34
N TYR A 182 9.12 -3.37 -4.41
CA TYR A 182 8.14 -2.60 -3.63
C TYR A 182 6.71 -3.02 -3.93
N ARG A 183 6.33 -3.19 -5.20
CA ARG A 183 5.00 -3.68 -5.60
C ARG A 183 4.70 -5.05 -5.00
N LYS A 184 5.64 -6.00 -5.09
CA LYS A 184 5.48 -7.35 -4.51
C LYS A 184 5.32 -7.28 -2.99
N ALA A 185 6.18 -6.53 -2.30
CA ALA A 185 6.10 -6.35 -0.86
C ALA A 185 4.73 -5.77 -0.42
N VAL A 186 4.22 -4.74 -1.11
CA VAL A 186 2.91 -4.14 -0.79
C VAL A 186 1.75 -5.11 -1.06
N HIS A 187 1.85 -5.98 -2.06
CA HIS A 187 0.84 -7.01 -2.33
C HIS A 187 0.86 -8.15 -1.29
N GLU A 188 2.00 -8.42 -0.67
CA GLU A 188 2.09 -9.35 0.45
C GLU A 188 1.54 -8.73 1.75
N ASN A 189 1.89 -7.48 2.00
CA ASN A 189 1.41 -6.70 3.14
C ASN A 189 1.31 -5.21 2.82
N VAL A 190 0.07 -4.70 2.84
CA VAL A 190 -0.24 -3.30 2.50
C VAL A 190 0.41 -2.28 3.46
N ALA A 191 0.87 -2.71 4.64
CA ALA A 191 1.62 -1.86 5.56
C ALA A 191 2.90 -1.28 4.92
N TRP A 192 3.50 -1.98 3.95
CA TRP A 192 4.67 -1.51 3.22
C TRP A 192 4.39 -0.27 2.37
N LEU A 193 3.13 0.08 2.11
CA LEU A 193 2.78 1.24 1.27
C LEU A 193 3.37 2.55 1.80
N GLN A 194 3.52 2.69 3.12
CA GLN A 194 3.99 3.93 3.76
C GLN A 194 5.26 3.74 4.63
N PHE A 195 6.12 2.78 4.28
CA PHE A 195 7.24 2.34 5.15
C PHE A 195 8.33 3.39 5.40
N LEU A 196 8.57 4.33 4.49
CA LEU A 196 9.55 5.43 4.69
C LEU A 196 8.93 6.69 5.28
N GLY A 197 7.64 6.65 5.62
CA GLY A 197 6.92 7.76 6.23
C GLY A 197 5.56 8.00 5.57
N GLN A 198 4.77 8.81 6.25
CA GLN A 198 3.41 9.16 5.83
C GLN A 198 3.43 9.92 4.49
N ILE A 199 2.57 9.49 3.57
CA ILE A 199 2.29 10.14 2.28
C ILE A 199 0.77 10.34 2.14
N LEU A 200 0.01 9.33 2.55
CA LEU A 200 -1.43 9.27 2.39
C LEU A 200 -2.13 9.74 3.67
N PRO A 201 -3.30 10.40 3.55
CA PRO A 201 -4.13 10.74 4.69
C PRO A 201 -4.64 9.51 5.43
N ASP A 202 -4.95 9.64 6.71
CA ASP A 202 -5.60 8.56 7.47
C ASP A 202 -7.06 8.38 7.04
N CYS A 203 -7.59 7.16 7.18
CA CYS A 203 -8.98 6.83 6.83
C CYS A 203 -10.01 7.77 7.47
N SER A 204 -9.82 8.11 8.76
CA SER A 204 -10.69 9.04 9.49
C SER A 204 -10.66 10.45 8.88
N LYS A 205 -9.47 10.95 8.52
CA LYS A 205 -9.28 12.26 7.88
C LYS A 205 -9.89 12.27 6.48
N LYS A 206 -9.67 11.23 5.67
CA LYS A 206 -10.31 11.06 4.34
C LYS A 206 -11.83 11.13 4.44
N LYS A 207 -12.42 10.36 5.37
CA LYS A 207 -13.88 10.32 5.57
C LYS A 207 -14.44 11.67 6.02
N THR A 208 -13.76 12.34 6.95
CA THR A 208 -14.17 13.66 7.45
C THR A 208 -14.10 14.71 6.33
N PHE A 209 -13.00 14.75 5.59
CA PHE A 209 -12.82 15.67 4.48
C PHE A 209 -13.82 15.42 3.34
N MET A 210 -14.08 14.15 2.99
CA MET A 210 -15.04 13.83 1.92
C MET A 210 -16.45 14.33 2.19
N ARG A 211 -16.89 14.34 3.46
CA ARG A 211 -18.21 14.88 3.84
C ARG A 211 -18.35 16.38 3.55
N LEU A 212 -17.25 17.11 3.34
CA LEU A 212 -17.31 18.52 2.96
C LEU A 212 -17.83 18.74 1.55
N PHE A 213 -17.72 17.73 0.67
CA PHE A 213 -18.07 17.88 -0.74
C PHE A 213 -18.88 16.72 -1.33
N THR A 214 -19.11 15.63 -0.60
CA THR A 214 -19.90 14.50 -1.10
C THR A 214 -20.70 13.79 -0.01
N ASP A 215 -21.90 13.37 -0.40
CA ASP A 215 -22.76 12.50 0.41
C ASP A 215 -22.56 11.01 0.04
N ARG A 216 -21.75 10.72 -0.98
CA ARG A 216 -21.43 9.34 -1.37
C ARG A 216 -20.63 8.67 -0.24
N PRO A 217 -20.94 7.40 0.09
CA PRO A 217 -20.21 6.69 1.13
C PRO A 217 -18.73 6.60 0.76
N TYR A 218 -17.87 6.82 1.76
CA TYR A 218 -16.44 6.60 1.61
C TYR A 218 -16.16 5.10 1.54
N VAL A 219 -15.47 4.65 0.48
CA VAL A 219 -15.00 3.28 0.32
C VAL A 219 -13.48 3.28 0.51
N ASN A 220 -13.01 2.55 1.52
CA ASN A 220 -11.60 2.39 1.76
C ASN A 220 -11.03 1.28 0.85
N ASN A 221 -10.57 1.67 -0.35
CA ASN A 221 -10.00 0.75 -1.32
C ASN A 221 -8.78 0.00 -0.78
N ILE A 222 -7.97 0.66 0.07
CA ILE A 222 -6.76 0.10 0.66
C ILE A 222 -7.13 -1.03 1.62
N GLU A 223 -8.04 -0.77 2.55
CA GLU A 223 -8.50 -1.75 3.54
C GLU A 223 -9.26 -2.92 2.91
N THR A 224 -10.08 -2.65 1.88
CA THR A 224 -10.76 -3.70 1.11
C THR A 224 -9.74 -4.63 0.43
N THR A 225 -8.66 -4.05 -0.11
CA THR A 225 -7.58 -4.82 -0.73
C THR A 225 -6.75 -5.57 0.31
N ALA A 226 -6.43 -4.94 1.44
CA ALA A 226 -5.70 -5.55 2.55
C ALA A 226 -6.46 -6.76 3.11
N ALA A 227 -7.78 -6.64 3.34
CA ALA A 227 -8.62 -7.75 3.79
C ALA A 227 -8.63 -8.91 2.78
N SER A 228 -8.64 -8.58 1.47
CA SER A 228 -8.56 -9.59 0.41
C SER A 228 -7.20 -10.31 0.39
N ILE A 229 -6.10 -9.58 0.59
CA ILE A 229 -4.74 -10.14 0.71
C ILE A 229 -4.65 -11.07 1.91
N THR A 230 -5.09 -10.63 3.11
CA THR A 230 -5.06 -11.46 4.32
C THR A 230 -5.87 -12.74 4.15
N ARG A 231 -7.04 -12.66 3.50
CA ARG A 231 -7.86 -13.83 3.19
C ARG A 231 -7.13 -14.80 2.25
N ASN A 232 -6.54 -14.30 1.16
CA ASN A 232 -5.80 -15.13 0.21
C ASN A 232 -4.58 -15.81 0.86
N ASN A 233 -3.87 -15.11 1.74
CA ASN A 233 -2.75 -15.66 2.49
C ASN A 233 -3.22 -16.79 3.43
N ARG A 234 -4.33 -16.59 4.14
CA ARG A 234 -4.93 -17.63 5.00
C ARG A 234 -5.36 -18.87 4.19
N ASP A 235 -5.98 -18.67 3.03
CA ASP A 235 -6.41 -19.75 2.14
C ASP A 235 -5.21 -20.53 1.56
N SER A 236 -4.12 -19.83 1.24
CA SER A 236 -2.86 -20.44 0.74
C SER A 236 -2.18 -21.27 1.82
N ILE A 237 -2.10 -20.75 3.06
CA ILE A 237 -1.59 -21.49 4.23
C ILE A 237 -2.44 -22.74 4.47
N ALA A 238 -3.78 -22.63 4.44
CA ALA A 238 -4.67 -23.78 4.64
C ALA A 238 -4.45 -24.87 3.58
N LYS A 239 -4.32 -24.51 2.30
CA LYS A 239 -4.01 -25.46 1.22
C LYS A 239 -2.66 -26.14 1.42
N MET A 240 -1.64 -25.39 1.83
CA MET A 240 -0.30 -25.93 2.07
C MET A 240 -0.27 -26.89 3.27
N THR A 241 -1.01 -26.59 4.33
CA THR A 241 -1.19 -27.49 5.49
C THR A 241 -1.90 -28.78 5.08
N MET A 242 -2.95 -28.70 4.26
CA MET A 242 -3.65 -29.88 3.75
C MET A 242 -2.74 -30.76 2.90
N LEU A 243 -1.99 -30.17 1.95
CA LEU A 243 -1.00 -30.89 1.14
C LEU A 243 0.06 -31.60 2.00
N LYS A 244 0.61 -30.91 3.01
CA LYS A 244 1.56 -31.53 3.96
C LYS A 244 0.94 -32.70 4.71
N SER A 245 -0.33 -32.56 5.14
CA SER A 245 -1.04 -33.65 5.82
C SER A 245 -1.29 -34.84 4.89
N THR A 246 -1.66 -34.62 3.62
CA THR A 246 -1.82 -35.68 2.63
C THR A 246 -0.50 -36.40 2.34
N ILE A 247 0.60 -35.65 2.20
CA ILE A 247 1.94 -36.23 1.99
C ILE A 247 2.35 -37.09 3.19
N SER A 248 2.11 -36.62 4.43
CA SER A 248 2.39 -37.41 5.64
C SER A 248 1.54 -38.69 5.73
N GLN A 249 0.31 -38.67 5.20
CA GLN A 249 -0.54 -39.86 5.12
C GLN A 249 0.00 -40.86 4.08
N PHE A 250 0.50 -40.39 2.95
CA PHE A 250 1.16 -41.26 1.95
C PHE A 250 2.47 -41.86 2.47
N GLU A 251 3.27 -41.13 3.25
CA GLU A 251 4.49 -41.65 3.88
C GLU A 251 4.20 -42.68 5.00
N ASN A 252 3.07 -42.56 5.70
CA ASN A 252 2.61 -43.57 6.67
C ASN A 252 2.02 -44.83 6.01
N ILE A 253 1.45 -44.71 4.80
CA ILE A 253 0.94 -45.85 4.03
C ILE A 253 2.10 -46.63 3.40
N SER A 254 3.15 -45.97 2.93
CA SER A 254 4.34 -46.65 2.36
C SER A 254 5.24 -47.30 3.42
N SER A 255 5.18 -46.86 4.68
CA SER A 255 5.88 -47.49 5.81
C SER A 255 5.11 -48.63 6.47
N SER A 256 3.84 -48.85 6.11
CA SER A 256 3.02 -49.99 6.60
C SER A 256 2.96 -51.18 5.63
N THR A 257 3.65 -51.12 4.48
CA THR A 257 3.77 -52.24 3.52
C THR A 257 5.09 -53.03 3.65
N SER A 258 5.65 -53.17 4.86
CA SER A 258 6.73 -54.12 5.14
C SER A 258 6.22 -55.32 5.97
N LEU A 259 6.14 -56.46 5.28
CA LEU A 259 6.31 -57.83 5.76
C LEU A 259 5.50 -58.28 6.99
N SER A 260 4.37 -58.95 6.73
CA SER A 260 3.82 -59.95 7.64
C SER A 260 3.44 -61.21 6.85
N SER A 261 4.29 -62.23 6.93
CA SER A 261 3.87 -63.63 6.82
C SER A 261 4.78 -64.47 7.72
N ASN A 262 4.18 -64.92 8.81
CA ASN A 262 4.73 -65.66 9.94
C ASN A 262 5.04 -67.13 9.64
N SER A 263 6.05 -67.62 10.38
CA SER A 263 6.14 -68.92 11.07
C SER A 263 6.52 -70.18 10.27
N THR A 264 7.38 -71.08 10.78
CA THR A 264 7.06 -71.91 11.96
C THR A 264 8.32 -72.55 12.61
N CYS A 265 8.24 -72.65 13.94
CA CYS A 265 8.93 -73.42 14.98
C CYS A 265 10.15 -74.34 14.71
N LEU A 266 11.12 -74.21 15.61
CA LEU A 266 12.12 -75.19 16.03
C LEU A 266 11.48 -76.45 16.66
N VAL A 267 11.91 -77.63 16.23
CA VAL A 267 11.95 -78.86 17.04
C VAL A 267 13.32 -79.49 16.82
N VAL A 268 14.08 -79.62 17.91
CA VAL A 268 15.32 -80.41 17.97
C VAL A 268 14.98 -81.68 18.74
N ASN A 269 15.34 -82.85 18.21
CA ASN A 269 15.83 -83.96 19.02
C ASN A 269 16.62 -85.00 18.19
N HIS A 270 17.65 -85.51 18.86
CA HIS A 270 18.67 -86.49 18.51
C HIS A 270 18.13 -87.81 17.92
N ASP A 271 18.86 -88.42 16.98
CA ASP A 271 19.50 -89.73 17.22
C ASP A 271 20.46 -90.18 16.10
N MET A 272 21.53 -90.88 16.52
CA MET A 272 22.49 -91.61 15.68
C MET A 272 21.87 -92.90 15.13
N SER A 273 22.19 -93.29 13.90
CA SER A 273 22.65 -94.66 13.60
C SER A 273 23.19 -94.82 12.17
N LEU A 274 24.37 -95.42 12.10
CA LEU A 274 25.02 -96.04 10.94
C LEU A 274 24.15 -97.14 10.28
N GLY A 275 24.40 -97.45 9.01
CA GLY A 275 24.27 -98.83 8.53
C GLY A 275 23.61 -99.07 7.17
N ALA A 276 24.41 -99.06 6.12
CA ALA A 276 24.50 -100.02 5.01
C ALA A 276 23.28 -100.88 4.55
N LYS A 277 23.03 -100.79 3.23
CA LYS A 277 22.82 -101.87 2.23
C LYS A 277 21.65 -102.86 2.38
N LYS A 278 20.80 -102.97 1.35
CA LYS A 278 20.88 -104.02 0.29
C LYS A 278 19.70 -103.99 -0.71
N ASN A 279 20.05 -104.30 -1.97
CA ASN A 279 19.28 -104.97 -3.05
C ASN A 279 18.03 -104.23 -3.60
N GLU A 280 17.76 -104.13 -4.90
CA GLU A 280 18.20 -104.84 -6.12
C GLU A 280 18.70 -103.87 -7.21
#